data_AF-A0A2V9FR30-F1
#
_entry.id   AF-A0A2V9FR30-F1
#
_cell.length_a   1.000
_cell.length_b   1.000
_cell.length_c   1.000
_cell.angle_alpha   90.00
_cell.angle_beta   90.00
_cell.angle_gamma   90.00
#
_symmetry.space_group_name_H-M   'P 1'
#
loop_
_entity.id
_entity.type
_entity.pdbx_description
1 polymer ?
#
loop_
_entity_poly.entity_id
_entity_poly.type
_entity_poly.pdbx_seq_one_letter_code
_entity_poly.pdbx_strand_id
1 'polypeptide(L)'
;MCRLDGVEIGNVESISLLPRTSGKPLEKNKNIEVVMRVERRYQEDILTDSTASLVTEGLLGNRYVYITRGLTGTPIRDAGVIPGTEEKAMKEVVERSAEVLGNLNALSDDVRQLIQGVKEGKGSLGQLLTDEQAYHHLNSILAKGDVMLTNIQAGQGTLGKLVASDEMYTKVDQGLDNVNVILADVRAQKGTIGKLMYDPTLYDQAKQAITNGNAMIGDVRAGIGTLGKLATDDTLYNKLRDTSSNLATASAKLNDNTTTAGKLFSDPKLYDNLAGLTGDMRLLIGDFRQNPKKFLHIKITLF
;
A
#
# COMPACT_ATOMS: atom_id res chain seq x y z
N MET A 1 -31.61 8.43 21.69
CA MET A 1 -31.04 7.86 22.93
C MET A 1 -29.63 8.41 23.14
N CYS A 2 -29.12 8.32 24.37
CA CYS A 2 -27.76 8.71 24.75
C CYS A 2 -27.04 7.51 25.37
N ARG A 3 -25.79 7.26 24.96
CA ARG A 3 -24.95 6.18 25.46
C ARG A 3 -23.64 6.71 26.02
N LEU A 4 -23.19 6.19 27.16
CA LEU A 4 -21.87 6.42 27.76
C LEU A 4 -21.02 5.17 27.57
N ASP A 5 -19.96 5.26 26.77
CA ASP A 5 -19.12 4.11 26.40
C ASP A 5 -19.92 2.85 25.99
N GLY A 6 -21.04 3.08 25.28
CA GLY A 6 -21.93 2.03 24.80
C GLY A 6 -23.05 1.62 25.76
N VAL A 7 -23.04 2.05 27.02
CA VAL A 7 -24.13 1.82 27.98
C VAL A 7 -25.22 2.87 27.77
N GLU A 8 -26.49 2.44 27.67
CA GLU A 8 -27.60 3.38 27.61
C GLU A 8 -27.79 4.09 28.97
N ILE A 9 -27.74 5.42 28.94
CA ILE A 9 -27.77 6.26 30.14
C ILE A 9 -28.91 7.28 30.14
N GLY A 10 -29.66 7.39 29.04
CA GLY A 10 -30.70 8.39 28.92
C GLY A 10 -31.19 8.66 27.50
N ASN A 11 -31.91 9.76 27.36
CA ASN A 11 -32.65 10.09 26.14
C ASN A 11 -32.39 11.53 25.69
N VAL A 12 -32.54 11.76 24.39
CA VAL A 12 -32.51 13.11 23.81
C VAL A 12 -33.91 13.71 23.97
N GLU A 13 -33.99 14.90 24.55
CA GLU A 13 -35.25 15.62 24.75
C GLU A 13 -35.58 16.53 23.58
N SER A 14 -34.58 17.26 23.08
CA SER A 14 -34.76 18.18 21.97
C SER A 14 -33.49 18.31 21.14
N ILE A 15 -33.71 18.60 19.86
CA ILE A 15 -32.67 18.94 18.89
C ILE A 15 -33.13 20.23 18.24
N SER A 16 -32.34 21.29 18.38
CA SER A 16 -32.65 22.61 17.82
C SER A 16 -31.47 23.13 17.03
N LEU A 17 -31.74 23.94 16.01
CA LEU A 17 -30.68 24.71 15.36
C LEU A 17 -30.37 25.93 16.24
N LEU A 18 -29.08 26.17 16.48
CA LEU A 18 -28.67 27.36 17.22
C LEU A 18 -29.05 28.61 16.40
N PRO A 19 -29.77 29.57 17.00
CA PRO A 19 -30.24 30.74 16.27
C PRO A 19 -29.07 31.58 15.77
N ARG A 20 -29.18 32.04 14.52
CA ARG A 20 -28.18 32.93 13.92
C ARG A 20 -28.20 34.25 14.69
N THR A 21 -27.14 34.54 15.42
CA THR A 21 -26.98 35.83 16.10
C THR A 21 -26.31 36.80 15.14
N SER A 22 -26.98 37.91 14.80
CA SER A 22 -26.39 38.98 14.00
C SER A 22 -25.09 39.47 14.65
N GLY A 23 -24.00 39.47 13.88
CA GLY A 23 -22.69 39.92 14.34
C GLY A 23 -21.78 38.85 14.98
N LYS A 24 -22.22 37.59 15.12
CA LYS A 24 -21.35 36.48 15.50
C LYS A 24 -21.05 35.57 14.31
N PRO A 25 -19.78 35.23 14.04
CA PRO A 25 -19.44 34.30 12.97
C PRO A 25 -20.07 32.92 13.24
N LEU A 26 -20.61 32.30 12.18
CA LEU A 26 -21.11 30.92 12.24
C LEU A 26 -19.94 29.98 12.47
N GLU A 27 -19.85 29.41 13.67
CA GLU A 27 -19.00 28.24 13.89
C GLU A 27 -19.66 27.05 13.20
N LYS A 28 -19.10 26.59 12.07
CA LYS A 28 -19.63 25.44 11.31
C LYS A 28 -19.88 24.21 12.19
N ASN A 29 -19.13 24.08 13.27
CA ASN A 29 -19.14 22.93 14.17
C ASN A 29 -20.03 23.14 15.42
N LYS A 30 -20.76 24.27 15.50
CA LYS A 30 -21.74 24.59 16.56
C LYS A 30 -23.01 25.19 15.96
N ASN A 31 -23.70 24.40 15.16
CA ASN A 31 -24.95 24.79 14.50
C ASN A 31 -26.18 24.09 15.08
N ILE A 32 -26.00 23.05 15.89
CA ILE A 32 -27.07 22.24 16.49
C ILE A 32 -26.84 22.20 18.01
N GLU A 33 -27.92 22.39 18.76
CA GLU A 33 -28.00 22.12 20.18
C GLU A 33 -28.80 20.84 20.40
N VAL A 34 -28.26 19.96 21.26
CA VAL A 34 -28.91 18.70 21.64
C VAL A 34 -29.07 18.71 23.14
N VAL A 35 -30.32 18.78 23.60
CA VAL A 35 -30.66 18.68 25.03
C VAL A 35 -30.98 17.23 25.33
N MET A 36 -30.38 16.71 26.38
CA MET A 36 -30.53 15.31 26.78
C MET A 36 -30.79 15.19 28.27
N ARG A 37 -31.55 14.15 28.62
CA ARG A 37 -31.81 13.72 29.98
C ARG A 37 -30.99 12.49 30.27
N VAL A 38 -30.12 12.58 31.26
CA VAL A 38 -29.27 11.48 31.72
C VAL A 38 -29.78 11.02 33.10
N GLU A 39 -29.76 9.72 33.34
CA GLU A 39 -30.10 9.17 34.65
C GLU A 39 -29.06 9.60 35.71
N ARG A 40 -29.54 10.02 36.88
CA ARG A 40 -28.70 10.59 37.96
C ARG A 40 -27.52 9.70 38.37
N ARG A 41 -27.67 8.38 38.31
CA ARG A 41 -26.61 7.43 38.69
C ARG A 41 -25.35 7.52 37.82
N TYR A 42 -25.45 8.05 36.61
CA TYR A 42 -24.33 8.20 35.68
C TYR A 42 -23.75 9.62 35.64
N GLN A 43 -24.30 10.54 36.43
CA GLN A 43 -23.86 11.95 36.43
C GLN A 43 -22.40 12.10 36.86
N GLU A 44 -21.94 11.26 37.79
CA GLU A 44 -20.57 11.28 38.30
C GLU A 44 -19.54 10.71 37.30
N ASP A 45 -19.99 10.04 36.23
CA ASP A 45 -19.11 9.50 35.18
C ASP A 45 -18.95 10.46 33.99
N ILE A 46 -19.79 11.50 33.89
CA ILE A 46 -19.72 12.51 32.84
C ILE A 46 -18.94 13.71 33.39
N LEU A 47 -17.69 13.80 32.99
CA LEU A 47 -16.74 14.78 33.50
C LEU A 47 -16.43 15.86 32.46
N THR A 48 -15.75 16.93 32.88
CA THR A 48 -15.34 18.04 32.00
C THR A 48 -14.44 17.63 30.83
N ASP A 49 -13.79 16.46 30.91
CA ASP A 49 -12.98 15.87 29.84
C ASP A 49 -13.73 14.81 29.01
N SER A 50 -15.01 14.54 29.31
CA SER A 50 -15.89 13.76 28.45
C SER A 50 -16.15 14.47 27.12
N THR A 51 -16.33 13.72 26.05
CA THR A 51 -16.71 14.26 24.74
C THR A 51 -17.98 13.61 24.22
N ALA A 52 -18.76 14.36 23.44
CA ALA A 52 -19.98 13.87 22.82
C ALA A 52 -19.90 13.90 21.29
N SER A 53 -20.42 12.87 20.64
CA SER A 53 -20.55 12.79 19.19
C SER A 53 -21.91 12.20 18.79
N LEU A 54 -22.34 12.45 17.56
CA LEU A 54 -23.55 11.87 16.98
C LEU A 54 -23.18 10.69 16.11
N VAL A 55 -23.40 9.48 16.63
CA VAL A 55 -23.04 8.22 15.97
C VAL A 55 -24.26 7.59 15.33
N THR A 56 -24.07 6.93 14.19
CA THR A 56 -25.12 6.14 13.51
C THR A 56 -24.94 4.67 13.88
N GLU A 57 -26.01 4.02 14.32
CA GLU A 57 -25.97 2.58 14.61
C GLU A 57 -25.89 1.79 13.29
N GLY A 58 -24.74 1.18 13.01
CA GLY A 58 -24.50 0.49 11.74
C GLY A 58 -24.48 1.45 10.54
N LEU A 59 -24.84 0.93 9.35
CA LEU A 59 -24.74 1.67 8.08
C LEU A 59 -25.93 2.60 7.80
N LEU A 60 -27.12 2.25 8.29
CA LEU A 60 -28.39 2.94 8.00
C LEU A 60 -29.29 3.06 9.24
N GLY A 61 -28.78 2.75 10.43
CA GLY A 61 -29.60 2.75 11.63
C GLY A 61 -29.85 4.14 12.18
N ASN A 62 -30.46 4.16 13.36
CA ASN A 62 -30.81 5.40 14.04
C ASN A 62 -29.55 6.08 14.59
N ARG A 63 -29.59 7.41 14.62
CA ARG A 63 -28.53 8.23 15.24
C ARG A 63 -28.75 8.31 16.75
N TYR A 64 -27.67 8.24 17.50
CA TYR A 64 -27.67 8.40 18.95
C TYR A 64 -26.51 9.30 19.39
N VAL A 65 -26.62 9.87 20.58
CA VAL A 65 -25.53 10.63 21.18
C VAL A 65 -24.61 9.64 21.89
N TYR A 66 -23.36 9.59 21.47
CA TYR A 66 -22.31 8.82 22.13
C TYR A 66 -21.47 9.76 22.99
N ILE A 67 -21.32 9.43 24.26
CA ILE A 67 -20.51 10.17 25.22
C ILE A 67 -19.34 9.26 25.61
N THR A 68 -18.13 9.78 25.52
CA THR A 68 -16.95 9.13 26.10
C THR A 68 -16.88 9.46 27.59
N ARG A 69 -16.58 8.46 28.41
CA ARG A 69 -16.40 8.69 29.84
C ARG A 69 -15.12 9.49 30.09
N GLY A 70 -15.24 10.49 30.97
CA GLY A 70 -14.07 11.26 31.42
C GLY A 70 -13.28 10.50 32.49
N LEU A 71 -11.99 10.80 32.62
CA LEU A 71 -11.10 10.12 33.58
C LEU A 71 -10.48 11.07 34.60
N THR A 72 -10.27 12.33 34.23
CA THR A 72 -9.47 13.30 34.99
C THR A 72 -10.21 14.59 35.31
N GLY A 73 -11.35 14.82 34.65
CA GLY A 73 -12.15 16.02 34.84
C GLY A 73 -12.96 16.03 36.14
N THR A 74 -13.77 17.07 36.29
CA THR A 74 -14.76 17.16 37.37
C THR A 74 -16.16 16.84 36.84
N PRO A 75 -17.07 16.29 37.67
CA PRO A 75 -18.44 15.97 37.23
C PRO A 75 -19.18 17.19 36.69
N ILE A 76 -19.79 17.04 35.52
CA ILE A 76 -20.61 18.07 34.89
C ILE A 76 -21.97 18.11 35.60
N ARG A 77 -22.34 19.29 36.11
CA ARG A 77 -23.64 19.52 36.76
C ARG A 77 -24.76 19.69 35.75
N ASP A 78 -25.99 19.65 36.25
CA ASP A 78 -27.20 19.87 35.45
C ASP A 78 -27.08 21.17 34.63
N ALA A 79 -27.56 21.12 33.39
CA ALA A 79 -27.41 22.18 32.37
C ALA A 79 -25.95 22.49 31.94
N GLY A 80 -24.97 21.69 32.37
CA GLY A 80 -23.61 21.77 31.88
C GLY A 80 -23.46 21.29 30.43
N VAL A 81 -22.41 21.77 29.77
CA VAL A 81 -22.15 21.48 28.35
C VAL A 81 -21.02 20.47 28.21
N ILE A 82 -21.28 19.41 27.45
CA ILE A 82 -20.26 18.42 27.06
C ILE A 82 -19.61 18.88 25.75
N PRO A 83 -18.27 18.96 25.65
CA PRO A 83 -17.57 19.23 24.41
C PRO A 83 -17.97 18.29 23.26
N GLY A 84 -18.45 18.86 22.15
CA GLY A 84 -18.80 18.10 20.95
C GLY A 84 -17.59 17.81 20.07
N THR A 85 -17.51 16.60 19.52
CA THR A 85 -16.53 16.20 18.49
C THR A 85 -17.24 15.77 17.22
N GLU A 86 -16.69 16.17 16.08
CA GLU A 86 -17.17 15.72 14.76
C GLU A 86 -16.72 14.29 14.50
N GLU A 87 -17.68 13.40 14.24
CA GLU A 87 -17.37 12.08 13.71
C GLU A 87 -17.10 12.23 12.20
N LYS A 88 -15.93 11.80 11.74
CA LYS A 88 -15.64 11.73 10.31
C LYS A 88 -16.61 10.74 9.69
N ALA A 89 -17.59 11.27 8.96
CA ALA A 89 -18.64 10.45 8.39
C ALA A 89 -18.03 9.32 7.54
N MET A 90 -18.63 8.13 7.57
CA MET A 90 -18.27 7.00 6.70
C MET A 90 -18.13 7.38 5.23
N LYS A 91 -18.85 8.42 4.78
CA LYS A 91 -18.71 8.98 3.43
C LYS A 91 -17.27 9.38 3.10
N GLU A 92 -16.56 10.02 4.02
CA GLU A 92 -15.16 10.42 3.82
C GLU A 92 -14.24 9.19 3.75
N VAL A 93 -14.54 8.14 4.52
CA VAL A 93 -13.82 6.85 4.46
C VAL A 93 -14.07 6.16 3.12
N VAL A 94 -15.30 6.16 2.62
CA VAL A 94 -15.67 5.57 1.32
C VAL A 94 -15.04 6.35 0.17
N GLU A 95 -15.05 7.68 0.22
CA GLU A 95 -14.40 8.53 -0.79
C GLU A 95 -12.89 8.29 -0.84
N ARG A 96 -12.23 8.25 0.33
CA ARG A 96 -10.82 7.88 0.42
C ARG A 96 -10.55 6.45 -0.04
N SER A 97 -11.47 5.52 0.22
CA SER A 97 -11.33 4.12 -0.24
C SER A 97 -11.48 4.01 -1.77
N ALA A 98 -12.41 4.76 -2.37
CA ALA A 98 -12.57 4.81 -3.81
C ALA A 98 -11.33 5.40 -4.51
N GLU A 99 -10.73 6.42 -3.91
CA GLU A 99 -9.46 6.99 -4.39
C GLU A 99 -8.31 5.97 -4.32
N VAL A 100 -8.17 5.26 -3.21
CA VAL A 100 -7.17 4.18 -3.07
C VAL A 100 -7.41 3.07 -4.10
N LEU A 101 -8.66 2.65 -4.31
CA LEU A 101 -9.00 1.66 -5.33
C LEU A 101 -8.69 2.16 -6.75
N GLY A 102 -8.93 3.45 -7.02
CA GLY A 102 -8.53 4.09 -8.27
C GLY A 102 -7.02 4.06 -8.50
N ASN A 103 -6.24 4.40 -7.47
CA ASN A 103 -4.78 4.37 -7.52
C ASN A 103 -4.22 2.96 -7.68
N LEU A 104 -4.86 1.95 -7.07
CA LEU A 104 -4.48 0.55 -7.24
C LEU A 104 -4.77 0.03 -8.66
N ASN A 105 -5.85 0.48 -9.29
CA ASN A 105 -6.14 0.16 -10.69
C ASN A 105 -5.07 0.75 -11.62
N ALA A 106 -4.70 2.03 -11.42
CA ALA A 106 -3.65 2.68 -12.19
C ALA A 106 -2.29 1.95 -12.04
N LEU A 107 -1.90 1.61 -10.80
CA LEU A 107 -0.69 0.83 -10.53
C LEU A 107 -0.74 -0.56 -11.21
N SER A 108 -1.91 -1.20 -11.22
CA SER A 108 -2.07 -2.51 -11.86
C SER A 108 -1.90 -2.44 -13.37
N ASP A 109 -2.37 -1.36 -14.00
CA ASP A 109 -2.16 -1.12 -15.42
C ASP A 109 -0.69 -0.82 -15.73
N ASP A 110 -0.01 -0.03 -14.90
CA ASP A 110 1.44 0.23 -15.03
C ASP A 110 2.26 -1.07 -14.92
N VAL A 111 1.93 -1.93 -13.95
CA VAL A 111 2.58 -3.24 -13.78
C VAL A 111 2.30 -4.15 -14.98
N ARG A 112 1.06 -4.18 -15.49
CA ARG A 112 0.72 -4.95 -16.69
C ARG A 112 1.54 -4.47 -17.88
N GLN A 113 1.69 -3.15 -18.04
CA GLN A 113 2.45 -2.53 -19.11
C GLN A 113 3.95 -2.81 -18.98
N LEU A 114 4.50 -2.84 -17.77
CA LEU A 114 5.88 -3.27 -17.51
C LEU A 114 6.09 -4.74 -17.87
N ILE A 115 5.20 -5.63 -17.44
CA ILE A 115 5.29 -7.07 -17.77
C ILE A 115 5.20 -7.28 -19.29
N GLN A 116 4.29 -6.57 -19.94
CA GLN A 116 4.16 -6.62 -21.39
C GLN A 116 5.41 -6.05 -22.08
N GLY A 117 5.94 -4.94 -21.60
CA GLY A 117 7.19 -4.36 -22.07
C GLY A 117 8.34 -5.36 -21.98
N VAL A 118 8.48 -6.07 -20.85
CA VAL A 118 9.50 -7.12 -20.68
C VAL A 118 9.31 -8.26 -21.69
N LYS A 119 8.08 -8.76 -21.88
CA LYS A 119 7.79 -9.81 -22.87
C LYS A 119 8.05 -9.37 -24.30
N GLU A 120 7.83 -8.10 -24.60
CA GLU A 120 8.07 -7.49 -25.92
C GLU A 120 9.53 -7.05 -26.11
N GLY A 121 10.42 -7.31 -25.13
CA GLY A 121 11.83 -6.94 -25.23
C GLY A 121 12.12 -5.45 -25.06
N LYS A 122 11.17 -4.68 -24.50
CA LYS A 122 11.30 -3.24 -24.25
C LYS A 122 11.99 -2.99 -22.90
N GLY A 123 12.85 -1.96 -22.87
CA GLY A 123 13.67 -1.62 -21.69
C GLY A 123 14.84 -2.60 -21.48
N SER A 124 15.76 -2.26 -20.59
CA SER A 124 17.00 -3.03 -20.40
C SER A 124 16.75 -4.48 -19.93
N LEU A 125 15.76 -4.69 -19.06
CA LEU A 125 15.41 -6.03 -18.59
C LEU A 125 14.69 -6.86 -19.66
N GLY A 126 13.79 -6.22 -20.44
CA GLY A 126 13.15 -6.86 -21.58
C GLY A 126 14.18 -7.28 -22.61
N GLN A 127 15.04 -6.34 -23.04
CA GLN A 127 16.14 -6.62 -23.98
C GLN A 127 17.03 -7.76 -23.47
N LEU A 128 17.44 -7.75 -22.20
CA LEU A 128 18.27 -8.82 -21.64
C LEU A 128 17.59 -10.20 -21.67
N LEU A 129 16.27 -10.26 -21.43
CA LEU A 129 15.52 -11.51 -21.38
C LEU A 129 15.09 -12.02 -22.76
N THR A 130 14.93 -11.14 -23.74
CA THR A 130 14.49 -11.51 -25.10
C THR A 130 15.62 -11.58 -26.12
N ASP A 131 16.78 -10.95 -25.87
CA ASP A 131 17.91 -10.94 -26.78
C ASP A 131 18.81 -12.18 -26.57
N GLU A 132 18.84 -13.07 -27.56
CA GLU A 132 19.71 -14.24 -27.56
C GLU A 132 21.19 -13.87 -27.41
N GLN A 133 21.65 -12.76 -28.01
CA GLN A 133 23.05 -12.35 -27.92
C GLN A 133 23.39 -11.91 -26.50
N ALA A 134 22.48 -11.21 -25.81
CA ALA A 134 22.69 -10.80 -24.43
C ALA A 134 22.77 -12.04 -23.50
N TYR A 135 21.89 -13.03 -23.71
CA TYR A 135 21.93 -14.30 -23.00
C TYR A 135 23.23 -15.08 -23.25
N HIS A 136 23.68 -15.16 -24.50
CA HIS A 136 24.96 -15.79 -24.85
C HIS A 136 26.16 -15.04 -24.28
N HIS A 137 26.12 -13.71 -24.27
CA HIS A 137 27.20 -12.90 -23.69
C HIS A 137 27.28 -13.12 -22.17
N LEU A 138 26.13 -13.14 -21.49
CA LEU A 138 26.03 -13.43 -20.06
C LEU A 138 26.58 -14.82 -19.74
N ASN A 139 26.19 -15.84 -20.50
CA ASN A 139 26.72 -17.20 -20.35
C ASN A 139 28.23 -17.26 -20.62
N SER A 140 28.75 -16.52 -21.60
CA SER A 140 30.19 -16.47 -21.86
C SER A 140 30.94 -15.79 -20.70
N ILE A 141 30.36 -14.76 -20.09
CA ILE A 141 30.93 -14.09 -18.92
C ILE A 141 30.94 -15.05 -17.73
N LEU A 142 29.83 -15.75 -17.47
CA LEU A 142 29.74 -16.74 -16.39
C LEU A 142 30.75 -17.87 -16.60
N ALA A 143 30.85 -18.42 -17.80
CA ALA A 143 31.83 -19.45 -18.13
C ALA A 143 33.29 -18.95 -17.97
N LYS A 144 33.59 -17.70 -18.38
CA LYS A 144 34.90 -17.09 -18.15
C LYS A 144 35.16 -16.83 -16.66
N GLY A 145 34.12 -16.50 -15.90
CA GLY A 145 34.16 -16.31 -14.45
C GLY A 145 34.52 -17.59 -13.72
N ASP A 146 33.88 -18.71 -14.06
CA ASP A 146 34.20 -20.04 -13.51
C ASP A 146 35.65 -20.43 -13.81
N VAL A 147 36.12 -20.20 -15.03
CA VAL A 147 37.53 -20.44 -15.41
C VAL A 147 38.47 -19.53 -14.62
N MET A 148 38.13 -18.25 -14.45
CA MET A 148 38.93 -17.31 -13.66
C MET A 148 39.01 -17.74 -12.19
N LEU A 149 37.88 -18.12 -11.58
CA LEU A 149 37.83 -18.60 -10.19
C LEU A 149 38.61 -19.90 -10.00
N THR A 150 38.46 -20.84 -10.94
CA THR A 150 39.23 -22.11 -10.95
C THR A 150 40.72 -21.83 -11.07
N ASN A 151 41.12 -20.90 -11.96
CA ASN A 151 42.52 -20.51 -12.11
C ASN A 151 43.06 -19.80 -10.87
N ILE A 152 42.25 -18.96 -10.20
CA ILE A 152 42.65 -18.30 -8.94
C ILE A 152 42.85 -19.34 -7.84
N GLN A 153 41.93 -20.29 -7.67
CA GLN A 153 42.05 -21.38 -6.69
C GLN A 153 43.23 -22.30 -6.99
N ALA A 154 43.51 -22.54 -8.27
CA ALA A 154 44.66 -23.34 -8.72
C ALA A 154 45.99 -22.56 -8.70
N GLY A 155 46.01 -21.31 -8.23
CA GLY A 155 47.23 -20.51 -8.13
C GLY A 155 47.77 -20.01 -9.48
N GLN A 156 46.97 -20.04 -10.54
CA GLN A 156 47.34 -19.63 -11.89
C GLN A 156 47.07 -18.13 -12.12
N GLY A 157 47.96 -17.47 -12.87
CA GLY A 157 47.91 -16.02 -13.10
C GLY A 157 48.40 -15.20 -11.89
N THR A 158 48.48 -13.87 -12.04
CA THR A 158 49.01 -12.98 -10.99
C THR A 158 48.15 -12.98 -9.73
N LEU A 159 46.81 -12.92 -9.87
CA LEU A 159 45.88 -12.99 -8.74
C LEU A 159 45.83 -14.37 -8.10
N GLY A 160 45.85 -15.46 -8.89
CA GLY A 160 45.92 -16.81 -8.35
C GLY A 160 47.22 -17.05 -7.56
N LYS A 161 48.36 -16.64 -8.11
CA LYS A 161 49.63 -16.67 -7.37
C LYS A 161 49.60 -15.80 -6.12
N LEU A 162 48.94 -14.64 -6.15
CA LEU A 162 48.84 -13.75 -4.99
C LEU A 162 47.97 -14.35 -3.86
N VAL A 163 46.90 -15.07 -4.22
CA VAL A 163 45.97 -15.69 -3.26
C VAL A 163 46.48 -17.04 -2.76
N ALA A 164 47.20 -17.79 -3.59
CA ALA A 164 47.62 -19.17 -3.30
C ALA A 164 49.09 -19.32 -2.86
N SER A 165 49.93 -18.28 -2.92
CA SER A 165 51.34 -18.39 -2.52
C SER A 165 51.60 -17.90 -1.09
N ASP A 166 52.14 -18.79 -0.26
CA ASP A 166 52.74 -18.45 1.04
C ASP A 166 54.05 -17.62 0.88
N GLU A 167 54.60 -17.57 -0.33
CA GLU A 167 55.92 -17.03 -0.65
C GLU A 167 55.97 -15.50 -0.80
N MET A 168 54.82 -14.84 -0.92
CA MET A 168 54.72 -13.37 -1.08
C MET A 168 55.29 -12.60 0.13
N TYR A 169 55.34 -13.22 1.32
CA TYR A 169 56.04 -12.64 2.47
C TYR A 169 57.58 -12.65 2.33
N THR A 170 58.14 -13.40 1.37
CA THR A 170 59.57 -13.74 1.36
C THR A 170 60.34 -13.25 0.12
N LYS A 171 59.68 -12.89 -0.99
CA LYS A 171 60.33 -12.59 -2.29
C LYS A 171 60.16 -11.17 -2.84
N VAL A 172 59.68 -10.22 -2.03
CA VAL A 172 59.57 -8.80 -2.42
C VAL A 172 60.94 -8.16 -2.73
N ASP A 173 62.05 -8.73 -2.27
CA ASP A 173 63.40 -8.12 -2.36
C ASP A 173 64.08 -8.17 -3.75
N GLN A 174 63.63 -8.99 -4.71
CA GLN A 174 64.43 -9.27 -5.92
C GLN A 174 63.85 -8.74 -7.25
N GLY A 175 62.75 -7.99 -7.22
CA GLY A 175 62.04 -7.51 -8.43
C GLY A 175 62.03 -5.98 -8.63
N LEU A 176 63.03 -5.26 -8.12
CA LEU A 176 62.93 -3.80 -7.92
C LEU A 176 63.13 -2.93 -9.17
N ASP A 177 63.81 -3.40 -10.22
CA ASP A 177 64.21 -2.50 -11.32
C ASP A 177 63.05 -2.08 -12.25
N ASN A 178 62.16 -3.01 -12.63
CA ASN A 178 61.00 -2.69 -13.46
C ASN A 178 59.83 -2.11 -12.64
N VAL A 179 59.75 -2.44 -11.35
CA VAL A 179 58.77 -1.87 -10.42
C VAL A 179 59.09 -0.40 -10.14
N ASN A 180 60.36 -0.01 -10.09
CA ASN A 180 60.77 1.39 -9.92
C ASN A 180 60.32 2.30 -11.08
N VAL A 181 60.33 1.82 -12.32
CA VAL A 181 59.87 2.61 -13.49
C VAL A 181 58.35 2.77 -13.46
N ILE A 182 57.60 1.70 -13.18
CA ILE A 182 56.14 1.77 -13.06
C ILE A 182 55.74 2.61 -11.84
N LEU A 183 56.43 2.48 -10.70
CA LEU A 183 56.23 3.33 -9.52
C LEU A 183 56.58 4.79 -9.81
N ALA A 184 57.62 5.05 -10.60
CA ALA A 184 57.98 6.41 -11.00
C ALA A 184 56.91 7.02 -11.91
N ASP A 185 56.37 6.27 -12.88
CA ASP A 185 55.29 6.74 -13.76
C ASP A 185 53.96 6.91 -13.01
N VAL A 186 53.65 6.03 -12.05
CA VAL A 186 52.48 6.14 -11.17
C VAL A 186 52.61 7.35 -10.25
N ARG A 187 53.78 7.56 -9.61
CA ARG A 187 54.05 8.76 -8.79
C ARG A 187 54.06 10.04 -9.62
N ALA A 188 54.49 9.96 -10.88
CA ALA A 188 54.45 11.07 -11.83
C ALA A 188 53.07 11.26 -12.49
N GLN A 189 52.05 10.47 -12.11
CA GLN A 189 50.69 10.52 -12.65
C GLN A 189 50.63 10.36 -14.19
N LYS A 190 51.63 9.70 -14.78
CA LYS A 190 51.70 9.47 -16.23
C LYS A 190 50.90 8.23 -16.62
N GLY A 191 50.24 8.31 -17.78
CA GLY A 191 49.40 7.23 -18.30
C GLY A 191 48.04 7.08 -17.60
N THR A 192 47.22 6.15 -18.08
CA THR A 192 45.87 5.90 -17.56
C THR A 192 45.90 5.36 -16.13
N ILE A 193 46.87 4.49 -15.78
CA ILE A 193 47.00 3.92 -14.44
C ILE A 193 47.38 4.97 -13.40
N GLY A 194 48.36 5.85 -13.68
CA GLY A 194 48.75 6.93 -12.76
C GLY A 194 47.63 7.94 -12.54
N LYS A 195 46.87 8.28 -13.59
CA LYS A 195 45.69 9.15 -13.49
C LYS A 195 44.55 8.50 -12.70
N LEU A 196 44.29 7.21 -12.93
CA LEU A 196 43.21 6.47 -12.26
C LEU A 196 43.50 6.22 -10.76
N MET A 197 44.77 5.95 -10.41
CA MET A 197 45.18 5.66 -9.03
C MET A 197 45.12 6.90 -8.11
N TYR A 198 45.35 8.08 -8.68
CA TYR A 198 45.40 9.36 -7.97
C TYR A 198 44.15 10.21 -8.16
N ASP A 199 43.11 9.69 -8.81
CA ASP A 199 41.83 10.39 -8.93
C ASP A 199 41.05 10.26 -7.62
N PRO A 200 40.97 11.33 -6.80
CA PRO A 200 40.22 11.28 -5.54
C PRO A 200 38.74 11.03 -5.80
N THR A 201 38.21 11.44 -6.95
CA THR A 201 36.78 11.31 -7.27
C THR A 201 36.37 9.86 -7.49
N LEU A 202 37.22 9.04 -8.12
CA LEU A 202 36.96 7.61 -8.30
C LEU A 202 36.99 6.85 -6.97
N TYR A 203 37.95 7.17 -6.10
CA TYR A 203 38.01 6.60 -4.76
C TYR A 203 36.77 6.97 -3.94
N ASP A 204 36.37 8.24 -3.97
CA ASP A 204 35.19 8.73 -3.26
C ASP A 204 33.90 8.12 -3.82
N GLN A 205 33.76 8.04 -5.15
CA GLN A 205 32.61 7.40 -5.82
C GLN A 205 32.53 5.91 -5.50
N ALA A 206 33.65 5.18 -5.53
CA ALA A 206 33.69 3.76 -5.18
C ALA A 206 33.34 3.54 -3.71
N LYS A 207 33.90 4.36 -2.80
CA LYS A 207 33.58 4.30 -1.37
C LYS A 207 32.11 4.60 -1.10
N GLN A 208 31.55 5.58 -1.80
CA GLN A 208 30.14 5.95 -1.68
C GLN A 208 29.22 4.87 -2.24
N ALA A 209 29.56 4.26 -3.37
CA ALA A 209 28.83 3.13 -3.94
C ALA A 209 28.82 1.92 -2.99
N ILE A 210 29.97 1.57 -2.38
CA ILE A 210 30.06 0.50 -1.38
C ILE A 210 29.23 0.84 -0.14
N THR A 211 29.29 2.09 0.32
CA THR A 211 28.53 2.54 1.49
C THR A 211 27.01 2.45 1.24
N ASN A 212 26.56 2.93 0.08
CA ASN A 212 25.16 2.88 -0.33
C ASN A 212 24.68 1.44 -0.54
N GLY A 213 25.51 0.59 -1.15
CA GLY A 213 25.22 -0.83 -1.33
C GLY A 213 25.08 -1.58 0.00
N ASN A 214 26.00 -1.33 0.94
CA ASN A 214 25.93 -1.92 2.28
C ASN A 214 24.70 -1.45 3.06
N ALA A 215 24.34 -0.16 2.93
CA ALA A 215 23.12 0.37 3.53
C ALA A 215 21.86 -0.29 2.94
N MET A 216 21.78 -0.42 1.61
CA MET A 216 20.67 -1.10 0.93
C MET A 216 20.55 -2.58 1.35
N ILE A 217 21.67 -3.30 1.45
CA ILE A 217 21.67 -4.70 1.94
C ILE A 217 21.23 -4.76 3.41
N GLY A 218 21.66 -3.79 4.23
CA GLY A 218 21.22 -3.63 5.61
C GLY A 218 19.71 -3.41 5.69
N ASP A 219 19.16 -2.49 4.90
CA ASP A 219 17.74 -2.16 4.84
C ASP A 219 16.91 -3.37 4.40
N VAL A 220 17.35 -4.12 3.38
CA VAL A 220 16.67 -5.33 2.93
C VAL A 220 16.65 -6.39 4.05
N ARG A 221 17.78 -6.63 4.72
CA ARG A 221 17.84 -7.57 5.86
C ARG A 221 17.04 -7.11 7.07
N ALA A 222 16.92 -5.80 7.26
CA ALA A 222 16.15 -5.19 8.34
C ALA A 222 14.65 -5.06 8.01
N GLY A 223 14.20 -5.50 6.83
CA GLY A 223 12.80 -5.39 6.43
C GLY A 223 12.34 -3.97 6.08
N ILE A 224 13.28 -3.05 5.83
CA ILE A 224 13.01 -1.65 5.51
C ILE A 224 12.76 -1.52 4.01
N GLY A 225 11.73 -0.75 3.63
CA GLY A 225 11.31 -0.58 2.23
C GLY A 225 10.52 -1.77 1.66
N THR A 226 10.13 -1.68 0.39
CA THR A 226 9.30 -2.69 -0.27
C THR A 226 10.04 -4.02 -0.48
N LEU A 227 11.30 -3.97 -0.90
CA LEU A 227 12.16 -5.15 -1.06
C LEU A 227 12.49 -5.81 0.29
N GLY A 228 12.78 -5.02 1.33
CA GLY A 228 13.01 -5.55 2.67
C GLY A 228 11.77 -6.25 3.20
N LYS A 229 10.62 -5.58 3.19
CA LYS A 229 9.34 -6.21 3.60
C LYS A 229 9.04 -7.47 2.79
N LEU A 230 9.29 -7.48 1.48
CA LEU A 230 9.08 -8.67 0.67
C LEU A 230 10.04 -9.82 1.02
N ALA A 231 11.29 -9.50 1.32
CA ALA A 231 12.33 -10.49 1.62
C ALA A 231 12.22 -11.08 3.03
N THR A 232 11.71 -10.33 3.99
CA THR A 232 11.74 -10.70 5.43
C THR A 232 10.37 -10.98 6.04
N ASP A 233 9.27 -10.69 5.36
CA ASP A 233 7.92 -10.85 5.93
C ASP A 233 7.37 -12.27 5.71
N ASP A 234 7.56 -13.12 6.71
CA ASP A 234 7.00 -14.47 6.77
C ASP A 234 5.46 -14.47 6.69
N THR A 235 4.81 -13.41 7.18
CA THR A 235 3.34 -13.32 7.14
C THR A 235 2.85 -13.02 5.74
N LEU A 236 3.59 -12.25 4.94
CA LEU A 236 3.29 -11.99 3.55
C LEU A 236 3.45 -13.26 2.71
N TYR A 237 4.53 -14.03 2.90
CA TYR A 237 4.70 -15.32 2.24
C TYR A 237 3.55 -16.29 2.58
N ASN A 238 3.21 -16.41 3.87
CA ASN A 238 2.12 -17.27 4.31
C ASN A 238 0.76 -16.81 3.78
N LYS A 239 0.46 -15.50 3.82
CA LYS A 239 -0.77 -14.94 3.24
C LYS A 239 -0.85 -15.14 1.74
N LEU A 240 0.26 -15.03 1.00
CA LEU A 240 0.30 -15.29 -0.44
C LEU A 240 0.05 -16.77 -0.74
N ARG A 241 0.68 -17.68 0.02
CA ARG A 241 0.45 -19.13 -0.08
C ARG A 241 -1.00 -19.49 0.24
N ASP A 242 -1.55 -18.96 1.33
CA ASP A 242 -2.92 -19.21 1.76
C ASP A 242 -3.93 -18.60 0.79
N THR A 243 -3.66 -17.40 0.26
CA THR A 243 -4.47 -16.76 -0.79
C THR A 243 -4.45 -17.60 -2.06
N SER A 244 -3.29 -18.12 -2.47
CA SER A 244 -3.17 -19.01 -3.63
C SER A 244 -3.97 -20.30 -3.44
N SER A 245 -3.88 -20.93 -2.26
CA SER A 245 -4.64 -22.12 -1.90
C SER A 245 -6.16 -21.86 -1.86
N ASN A 246 -6.57 -20.73 -1.28
CA ASN A 246 -7.97 -20.33 -1.20
C ASN A 246 -8.54 -19.99 -2.57
N LEU A 247 -7.74 -19.35 -3.44
CA LEU A 247 -8.13 -19.04 -4.81
C LEU A 247 -8.27 -20.30 -5.65
N ALA A 248 -7.34 -21.26 -5.53
CA ALA A 248 -7.45 -22.57 -6.17
C ALA A 248 -8.72 -23.31 -5.72
N THR A 249 -9.01 -23.27 -4.41
CA THR A 249 -10.22 -23.90 -3.84
C THR A 249 -11.50 -23.20 -4.29
N ALA A 250 -11.53 -21.87 -4.31
CA ALA A 250 -12.67 -21.09 -4.77
C ALA A 250 -12.93 -21.31 -6.26
N SER A 251 -11.87 -21.34 -7.08
CA SER A 251 -11.95 -21.64 -8.51
C SER A 251 -12.48 -23.07 -8.74
N ALA A 252 -12.00 -24.05 -7.98
CA ALA A 252 -12.52 -25.41 -8.03
C ALA A 252 -14.02 -25.48 -7.64
N LYS A 253 -14.44 -24.76 -6.59
CA LYS A 253 -15.86 -24.70 -6.15
C LYS A 253 -16.78 -23.96 -7.11
N LEU A 254 -16.26 -22.97 -7.85
CA LEU A 254 -16.99 -22.27 -8.91
C LEU A 254 -17.13 -23.14 -10.16
N ASN A 255 -16.12 -23.95 -10.46
CA ASN A 255 -16.17 -24.90 -11.58
C ASN A 255 -16.95 -26.18 -11.24
N ASP A 256 -17.24 -26.40 -9.95
CA ASP A 256 -18.04 -27.53 -9.48
C ASP A 256 -19.52 -27.13 -9.36
N ASN A 257 -20.37 -27.81 -10.13
CA ASN A 257 -21.82 -27.61 -10.18
C ASN A 257 -22.55 -28.11 -8.92
N THR A 258 -21.84 -28.44 -7.85
CA THR A 258 -22.44 -28.82 -6.55
C THR A 258 -22.81 -27.60 -5.70
N THR A 259 -22.09 -26.48 -5.82
CA THR A 259 -22.31 -25.27 -5.01
C THR A 259 -23.34 -24.35 -5.65
N THR A 260 -24.05 -23.54 -4.85
CA THR A 260 -25.02 -22.57 -5.39
C THR A 260 -24.38 -21.56 -6.35
N ALA A 261 -23.14 -21.16 -6.09
CA ALA A 261 -22.39 -20.26 -6.96
C ALA A 261 -21.93 -20.95 -8.27
N GLY A 262 -21.45 -22.19 -8.20
CA GLY A 262 -21.11 -22.97 -9.39
C GLY A 262 -22.33 -23.34 -10.22
N LYS A 263 -23.45 -23.71 -9.60
CA LYS A 263 -24.75 -23.87 -10.25
C LYS A 263 -25.18 -22.58 -10.95
N LEU A 264 -25.10 -21.43 -10.28
CA LEU A 264 -25.45 -20.15 -10.87
C LEU A 264 -24.59 -19.81 -12.12
N PHE A 265 -23.29 -20.04 -12.06
CA PHE A 265 -22.38 -19.76 -13.18
C PHE A 265 -22.53 -20.73 -14.36
N SER A 266 -22.99 -21.95 -14.08
CA SER A 266 -23.13 -23.02 -15.07
C SER A 266 -24.56 -23.22 -15.57
N ASP A 267 -25.57 -22.60 -14.96
CA ASP A 267 -27.00 -22.83 -15.27
C ASP A 267 -27.42 -22.12 -16.58
N PRO A 268 -27.71 -22.86 -17.66
CA PRO A 268 -28.18 -22.30 -18.92
C PRO A 268 -29.51 -21.54 -18.76
N LYS A 269 -30.38 -21.97 -17.83
CA LYS A 269 -31.70 -21.35 -17.63
C LYS A 269 -31.59 -19.94 -17.06
N LEU A 270 -30.52 -19.63 -16.32
CA LEU A 270 -30.27 -18.28 -15.85
C LEU A 270 -29.99 -17.34 -17.02
N TYR A 271 -29.17 -17.77 -17.97
CA TYR A 271 -28.89 -17.00 -19.19
C TYR A 271 -30.16 -16.79 -20.03
N ASP A 272 -31.00 -17.82 -20.14
CA ASP A 272 -32.29 -17.73 -20.84
C ASP A 272 -33.25 -16.75 -20.16
N ASN A 273 -33.34 -16.80 -18.82
CA ASN A 273 -34.18 -15.89 -18.04
C ASN A 273 -33.67 -14.43 -18.10
N LEU A 274 -32.35 -14.22 -18.11
CA LEU A 274 -31.75 -12.89 -18.26
C LEU A 274 -31.97 -12.33 -19.67
N ALA A 275 -31.92 -13.17 -20.70
CA ALA A 275 -32.28 -12.78 -22.06
C ALA A 275 -33.77 -12.37 -22.15
N GLY A 276 -34.66 -13.14 -21.53
CA GLY A 276 -36.08 -12.82 -21.41
C GLY A 276 -36.33 -11.49 -20.67
N LEU A 277 -35.71 -11.32 -19.50
CA LEU A 277 -35.79 -10.08 -18.72
C LEU A 277 -35.31 -8.86 -19.51
N THR A 278 -34.25 -9.02 -20.31
CA THR A 278 -33.75 -7.95 -21.17
C THR A 278 -34.76 -7.58 -22.26
N GLY A 279 -35.51 -8.57 -22.78
CA GLY A 279 -36.64 -8.35 -23.68
C GLY A 279 -37.76 -7.54 -23.01
N ASP A 280 -38.19 -7.95 -21.82
CA ASP A 280 -39.26 -7.30 -21.06
C ASP A 280 -38.88 -5.87 -20.65
N MET A 281 -37.63 -5.62 -20.24
CA MET A 281 -37.14 -4.27 -19.96
C MET A 281 -37.17 -3.39 -21.21
N ARG A 282 -36.88 -3.95 -22.39
CA ARG A 282 -36.93 -3.20 -23.65
C ARG A 282 -38.36 -2.77 -23.98
N LEU A 283 -39.34 -3.63 -23.70
CA LEU A 283 -40.76 -3.32 -23.83
C LEU A 283 -41.19 -2.25 -22.83
N LEU A 284 -40.80 -2.36 -21.56
CA LEU A 284 -41.08 -1.38 -20.52
C LEU A 284 -40.49 0.01 -20.84
N ILE A 285 -39.24 0.06 -21.33
CA ILE A 285 -38.59 1.30 -21.77
C ILE A 285 -39.33 1.89 -22.98
N GLY A 286 -39.81 1.03 -23.89
CA GLY A 286 -40.66 1.44 -25.00
C GLY A 286 -41.96 2.09 -24.53
N ASP A 287 -42.67 1.44 -23.62
CA ASP A 287 -43.92 1.93 -23.03
C ASP A 287 -43.72 3.22 -22.22
N PHE A 288 -42.62 3.32 -21.48
CA PHE A 288 -42.25 4.53 -20.76
C PHE A 288 -41.99 5.69 -21.72
N ARG A 289 -41.33 5.45 -22.87
CA ARG A 289 -41.09 6.48 -23.89
C ARG A 289 -42.40 6.92 -24.55
N GLN A 290 -43.33 6.01 -24.79
CA GLN A 290 -44.62 6.34 -25.43
C GLN A 290 -45.60 7.05 -24.48
N ASN A 291 -45.64 6.65 -23.20
CA ASN A 291 -46.59 7.19 -22.22
C ASN A 291 -45.94 7.43 -20.84
N PRO A 292 -45.00 8.38 -20.72
CA PRO A 292 -44.27 8.63 -19.47
C PRO A 292 -45.20 9.08 -18.32
N LYS A 293 -46.32 9.74 -18.65
CA LYS A 293 -47.33 10.19 -17.67
C LYS A 293 -48.03 9.05 -16.93
N LYS A 294 -48.05 7.83 -17.49
CA LYS A 294 -48.58 6.63 -16.81
C LYS A 294 -47.73 6.22 -15.61
N PHE A 295 -46.44 6.59 -15.60
CA PHE A 295 -45.45 6.09 -14.65
C PHE A 295 -44.94 7.14 -13.66
N LEU A 296 -45.11 8.45 -13.94
CA LEU A 296 -44.57 9.54 -13.12
C LEU A 296 -45.68 10.48 -12.63
N HIS A 297 -46.01 10.38 -11.34
CA HIS A 297 -46.85 11.33 -10.61
C HIS A 297 -46.01 12.01 -9.52
N ILE A 298 -45.51 13.21 -9.79
CA ILE A 298 -44.75 14.00 -8.79
C ILE A 298 -45.65 15.14 -8.29
N LYS A 299 -45.94 15.12 -6.98
CA LYS A 299 -46.57 16.24 -6.26
C LYS A 299 -45.55 16.83 -5.30
N ILE A 300 -45.06 18.03 -5.59
CA ILE A 300 -44.16 18.78 -4.71
C ILE A 300 -44.99 19.91 -4.10
N THR A 301 -45.01 19.99 -2.77
CA THR A 301 -45.62 21.10 -2.04
C THR A 301 -44.66 21.48 -0.92
N LEU A 302 -44.30 22.76 -0.87
CA LEU A 302 -43.46 23.37 0.17
C LEU A 302 -44.40 24.01 1.20
N PHE A 303 -44.15 23.78 2.49
CA PHE A 303 -44.82 24.48 3.62
C PHE A 303 -43.83 25.41 4.30
#